data_AF-A0A953HIQ9-F1
#
_entry.id   AF-A0A953HIQ9-F1
#
_cell.length_a   1.000
_cell.length_b   1.000
_cell.length_c   1.000
_cell.angle_alpha   90.00
_cell.angle_beta   90.00
_cell.angle_gamma   90.00
#
_symmetry.space_group_name_H-M   'P 1'
#
loop_
_entity.id
_entity.type
_entity.pdbx_description
1 polymer ?
#
loop_
_entity_poly.entity_id
_entity_poly.type
_entity_poly.pdbx_seq_one_letter_code
_entity_poly.pdbx_strand_id
1 'polypeptide(L)' 'MKQNYLYLLVGALIVVVIALGAYVLREESKPSGVELRIDESGVSVEQN' A
#
# COMPACT_ATOMS: atom_id res chain seq x y z
N MET A 1 12.98 -21.20 -30.64
CA MET A 1 12.27 -21.13 -29.35
C MET A 1 12.61 -19.82 -28.61
N LYS A 2 12.20 -18.67 -29.14
CA LYS A 2 12.42 -17.32 -28.54
C LYS A 2 11.21 -16.39 -28.72
N GLN A 3 10.15 -16.89 -29.35
CA GLN A 3 9.04 -16.07 -29.86
C GLN A 3 8.01 -15.72 -28.78
N ASN A 4 7.98 -16.44 -27.65
CA ASN A 4 6.97 -16.24 -26.60
C ASN A 4 7.51 -15.60 -25.32
N TYR A 5 8.80 -15.28 -25.27
CA TYR A 5 9.41 -14.66 -24.09
C TYR A 5 8.80 -13.29 -23.79
N LEU A 6 8.46 -12.53 -24.85
CA LEU A 6 7.82 -11.23 -24.70
C LEU A 6 6.47 -11.34 -24.00
N TYR A 7 5.65 -12.33 -24.37
CA TYR A 7 4.34 -12.53 -23.74
C TYR A 7 4.47 -12.97 -22.27
N LEU A 8 5.47 -13.78 -21.94
CA LEU A 8 5.77 -14.12 -20.54
C LEU A 8 6.16 -12.87 -19.74
N LEU A 9 7.01 -12.01 -20.32
CA LEU A 9 7.46 -10.79 -19.67
C LEU A 9 6.32 -9.79 -19.47
N VAL A 10 5.47 -9.63 -20.48
CA VAL A 10 4.26 -8.79 -20.40
C VAL A 10 3.27 -9.34 -19.39
N GLY A 11 3.03 -10.66 -19.39
CA GLY A 11 2.15 -11.30 -18.42
C GLY A 11 2.65 -11.11 -16.99
N ALA A 12 3.95 -11.31 -16.75
CA ALA A 12 4.58 -11.05 -15.45
C ALA A 12 4.43 -9.58 -15.03
N LEU A 13 4.62 -8.63 -15.96
CA LEU A 13 4.47 -7.21 -15.68
C LEU A 13 3.04 -6.85 -15.25
N ILE A 14 2.03 -7.39 -15.93
CA ILE A 14 0.62 -7.17 -15.59
C ILE A 14 0.32 -7.66 -14.16
N VAL A 15 0.81 -8.84 -13.78
CA VAL A 15 0.65 -9.38 -12.43
C VAL A 15 1.29 -8.46 -11.38
N VAL A 16 2.48 -7.93 -11.65
CA VAL A 16 3.17 -6.99 -10.76
C VAL A 16 2.35 -5.71 -10.57
N VAL A 17 1.80 -5.13 -11.65
CA VAL A 17 0.96 -3.93 -11.56
C VAL A 17 -0.28 -4.18 -10.71
N ILE A 18 -0.95 -5.32 -10.89
CA ILE A 18 -2.15 -5.69 -10.10
C ILE A 18 -1.78 -5.84 -8.62
N ALA A 19 -0.68 -6.53 -8.31
CA ALA A 19 -0.23 -6.74 -6.93
C ALA A 19 0.12 -5.41 -6.24
N LEU A 20 0.81 -4.51 -6.93
CA LEU A 20 1.14 -3.18 -6.41
C LEU A 20 -0.10 -2.30 -6.23
N GLY A 21 -1.03 -2.31 -7.20
CA GLY A 21 -2.30 -1.59 -7.08
C GLY A 21 -3.12 -2.05 -5.87
N ALA A 22 -3.20 -3.37 -5.66
CA ALA A 22 -3.84 -3.94 -4.48
C ALA A 22 -3.12 -3.55 -3.17
N TYR A 23 -1.78 -3.53 -3.18
CA TYR A 23 -0.99 -3.08 -2.03
C TYR A 23 -1.26 -1.62 -1.68
N VAL A 24 -1.29 -0.72 -2.68
CA VAL A 24 -1.56 0.71 -2.46
C VAL A 24 -2.96 0.94 -1.89
N LEU A 25 -3.99 0.26 -2.43
CA LEU A 25 -5.36 0.34 -1.89
C LEU A 25 -5.45 -0.17 -0.44
N ARG A 26 -4.63 -1.17 -0.09
CA ARG A 26 -4.52 -1.67 1.28
C ARG A 26 -3.77 -0.71 2.21
N GLU A 27 -2.79 0.03 1.68
CA GLU A 27 -1.99 0.96 2.48
C GLU A 27 -2.76 2.24 2.81
N GLU A 28 -3.60 2.77 1.90
CA GLU A 28 -4.50 3.88 2.23
C GLU A 28 -5.55 3.51 3.30
N SER A 29 -5.84 2.23 3.46
CA SER A 29 -6.74 1.73 4.52
C SER A 29 -6.01 1.41 5.83
N LYS A 30 -4.69 1.59 5.90
CA LYS A 30 -4.02 1.78 7.19
C LYS A 30 -4.19 3.25 7.55
N PRO A 31 -5.04 3.59 8.54
CA PRO A 31 -5.00 4.94 9.05
C PRO A 31 -3.58 5.16 9.59
N SER A 32 -2.86 6.12 9.01
CA SER A 32 -1.83 6.87 9.73
C SER A 32 -2.57 7.66 10.81
N GLY A 33 -3.11 6.91 11.77
CA GLY A 33 -3.93 7.43 12.84
C GLY A 33 -3.01 8.18 13.77
N VAL A 34 -3.10 9.50 13.78
CA VAL A 34 -2.68 10.28 14.93
C VAL A 34 -3.49 9.75 16.12
N GLU A 35 -2.81 9.19 17.12
CA GLU A 35 -3.43 8.75 18.36
C GLU A 35 -3.71 10.02 19.18
N LEU A 36 -4.94 10.53 19.09
CA LEU A 36 -5.38 11.66 19.91
C LEU A 36 -5.72 11.13 21.31
N ARG A 37 -4.85 11.39 22.27
CA ARG A 37 -5.09 11.10 23.68
C ARG A 37 -5.65 12.35 24.34
N ILE A 38 -6.90 12.26 24.81
CA ILE A 38 -7.57 13.31 25.58
C ILE A 38 -7.49 12.91 27.04
N ASP A 39 -6.56 13.53 27.77
CA ASP A 39 -6.39 13.34 29.20
C ASP A 39 -6.86 14.59 29.96
N GLU A 40 -7.00 14.49 31.28
CA GLU A 40 -7.51 15.57 32.15
C GLU A 40 -6.68 16.88 32.09
N SER A 41 -5.45 16.80 31.56
CA SER A 41 -4.53 17.93 31.36
C SER A 41 -4.59 18.58 29.97
N GLY A 42 -5.37 18.05 29.02
CA GLY A 42 -5.53 18.60 27.66
C GLY A 42 -5.36 17.58 26.53
N VAL A 43 -5.32 18.07 25.28
CA VAL A 43 -5.17 17.25 24.07
C VAL A 43 -3.70 17.02 23.77
N SER A 44 -3.27 15.75 23.72
CA SER A 44 -1.95 15.34 23.25
C SER A 44 -2.07 14.60 21.91
N VAL A 45 -1.26 15.02 20.94
CA VAL A 45 -1.22 14.45 19.59
C VAL A 45 0.12 13.74 19.45
N GLU A 46 0.08 12.41 19.40
CA GLU A 46 1.27 11.59 19.18
C GLU A 46 1.20 10.96 17.77
N GLN A 47 2.30 11.09 17.03
CA GLN A 47 2.42 10.65 15.65
C GLN A 47 3.55 9.61 15.59
N ASN A 48 3.26 8.43 15.06
CA ASN A 48 4.23 7.33 14.86
C ASN A 48 5.00 7.52 13.54
#